data_AF-A0A378YIR4-F1
#
_entry.id   AF-A0A378YIR4-F1
#
_cell.length_a   1.000
_cell.length_b   1.000
_cell.length_c   1.000
_cell.angle_alpha   90.00
_cell.angle_beta   90.00
_cell.angle_gamma   90.00
#
_symmetry.space_group_name_H-M   'P 1'
#
loop_
_entity.id
_entity.type
_entity.pdbx_description
1 polymer ?
#
loop_
_entity_poly.entity_id
_entity_poly.type
_entity_poly.pdbx_seq_one_letter_code
_entity_poly.pdbx_strand_id
1 'polypeptide(L)'
;MFEQCPGRPIIDEAAAAAGRNPADIATIYNVAGTISRDPRPATRDPLPRTRSAEGRWIGGSVTQWVEELTYAVTEHRAGAFVYLTRPGDIISDDTVDRWAFEVVPAVREAIAQH
;
A
#
# COMPACT_ATOMS: atom_id res chain seq x y z
N MET A 1 6.89 -3.50 -0.13
CA MET A 1 6.62 -2.43 0.85
C MET A 1 6.46 -3.03 2.23
N PHE A 2 5.88 -4.23 2.35
CA PHE A 2 5.57 -4.86 3.62
C PHE A 2 6.40 -6.13 3.87
N GLU A 3 7.73 -6.04 3.82
CA GLU A 3 8.50 -6.99 4.64
C GLU A 3 8.14 -6.70 6.10
N GLN A 4 7.90 -7.74 6.90
CA GLN A 4 7.41 -7.66 8.28
C GLN A 4 8.00 -6.44 8.99
N CYS A 5 7.17 -5.45 9.30
CA CYS A 5 7.64 -4.26 10.00
C CYS A 5 8.20 -4.72 11.36
N PRO A 6 9.53 -4.68 11.59
CA PRO A 6 10.12 -5.24 12.81
C PRO A 6 9.67 -4.49 14.07
N GLY A 7 9.06 -3.31 13.91
CA GLY A 7 8.46 -2.56 14.99
C GLY A 7 7.12 -3.09 15.49
N ARG A 8 6.38 -3.92 14.73
CA ARG A 8 5.03 -4.36 15.16
C ARG A 8 5.06 -5.17 16.46
N PRO A 9 5.95 -6.16 16.65
CA PRO A 9 6.06 -6.87 17.92
C PRO A 9 6.37 -5.94 19.10
N ILE A 10 7.24 -4.94 18.89
CA ILE A 10 7.63 -3.95 19.93
C ILE A 10 6.42 -3.10 20.33
N ILE A 11 5.62 -2.66 19.35
CA ILE A 11 4.39 -1.87 19.59
C ILE A 11 3.36 -2.72 20.34
N ASP A 12 3.17 -3.98 19.96
CA ASP A 12 2.20 -4.87 20.59
C ASP A 12 2.61 -5.19 22.04
N GLU A 13 3.89 -5.41 22.32
CA GLU A 13 4.43 -5.56 23.68
C GLU A 13 4.20 -4.30 24.51
N ALA A 14 4.49 -3.11 23.97
CA ALA A 14 4.28 -1.85 24.66
C ALA A 14 2.79 -1.59 24.95
N ALA A 15 1.90 -1.93 24.01
CA ALA A 15 0.45 -1.83 24.20
C ALA A 15 -0.02 -2.75 25.34
N ALA A 16 0.42 -4.01 25.34
CA ALA A 16 0.09 -4.97 26.39
C ALA A 16 0.61 -4.52 27.77
N ALA A 17 1.86 -4.03 27.85
CA ALA A 17 2.44 -3.49 29.07
C ALA A 17 1.67 -2.27 29.63
N ALA A 18 1.06 -1.48 28.75
CA ALA A 18 0.19 -0.35 29.11
C ALA A 18 -1.27 -0.76 29.42
N GLY A 19 -1.60 -2.06 29.43
CA GLY A 19 -2.96 -2.56 29.67
C GLY A 19 -3.93 -2.29 28.50
N ARG A 20 -3.41 -2.07 27.29
CA ARG A 20 -4.19 -1.87 26.06
C ARG A 20 -4.25 -3.18 25.28
N ASN A 21 -5.35 -3.40 24.56
CA ASN A 21 -5.41 -4.48 23.58
C ASN A 21 -4.60 -4.07 22.34
N PRO A 22 -3.56 -4.83 21.92
CA PRO A 22 -2.79 -4.53 20.71
C PRO A 22 -3.65 -4.45 19.44
N ALA A 23 -4.79 -5.15 19.41
CA ALA A 23 -5.73 -5.08 18.30
C ALA A 23 -6.40 -3.70 18.14
N ASP A 24 -6.41 -2.88 19.20
CA ASP A 24 -6.94 -1.51 19.15
C ASP A 24 -5.94 -0.51 18.52
N ILE A 25 -4.71 -0.97 18.21
CA ILE A 25 -3.63 -0.15 17.65
C ILE A 25 -3.56 -0.37 16.14
N ALA A 26 -3.97 0.65 15.39
CA ALA A 26 -3.89 0.68 13.94
C ALA A 26 -2.50 1.14 13.46
N THR A 27 -1.92 0.42 12.50
CA THR A 27 -0.72 0.88 11.77
C THR A 27 -1.17 1.62 10.52
N ILE A 28 -0.80 2.90 10.38
CA ILE A 28 -1.07 3.70 9.18
C ILE A 28 0.22 3.79 8.36
N TYR A 29 0.14 3.40 7.08
CA TYR A 29 1.29 3.44 6.18
C TYR A 29 1.25 4.65 5.26
N ASN A 30 2.37 5.35 5.22
CA ASN A 30 2.66 6.41 4.29
C ASN A 30 3.22 5.80 3.00
N VAL A 31 2.46 5.88 1.90
CA VAL A 31 2.79 5.22 0.63
C VAL A 31 3.07 6.26 -0.45
N ALA A 32 4.09 6.01 -1.27
CA ALA A 32 4.47 6.90 -2.36
C ALA A 32 5.01 6.11 -3.54
N GLY A 33 4.62 6.51 -4.74
CA GLY A 33 5.13 5.93 -5.99
C GLY A 33 4.18 6.20 -7.15
N THR A 34 4.69 6.06 -8.36
CA THR A 34 3.88 6.27 -9.55
C THR A 34 2.71 5.29 -9.59
N ILE A 35 1.52 5.78 -9.91
CA ILE A 35 0.37 4.95 -10.27
C ILE A 35 0.19 5.07 -11.77
N SER A 36 0.49 4.01 -12.50
CA SER A 36 0.32 3.94 -13.94
C SER A 36 -0.96 3.17 -14.27
N ARG A 37 -1.54 3.44 -15.45
CA ARG A 37 -2.62 2.58 -15.97
C ARG A 37 -2.07 1.17 -16.25
N ASP A 38 -2.92 0.17 -16.10
CA ASP A 38 -2.58 -1.19 -16.52
C ASP A 38 -2.26 -1.22 -18.02
N PRO A 39 -1.28 -2.03 -18.46
CA PRO A 39 -1.00 -2.22 -19.87
C PRO A 39 -2.26 -2.69 -20.61
N ARG A 40 -2.42 -2.28 -21.87
CA ARG A 40 -3.50 -2.81 -22.73
C ARG A 40 -3.34 -4.34 -22.85
N PRO A 41 -4.43 -5.12 -23.05
CA PRO A 41 -4.40 -6.59 -23.04
C PRO A 41 -3.41 -7.28 -24.00
N ALA A 42 -2.80 -6.53 -24.94
CA ALA A 42 -1.84 -7.05 -25.91
C ALA A 42 -0.40 -7.14 -25.40
N THR A 43 -0.07 -6.58 -24.23
CA THR A 43 1.26 -6.70 -23.61
C THR A 43 1.07 -7.21 -22.18
N ARG A 44 1.04 -8.54 -22.03
CA ARG A 44 0.75 -9.26 -20.77
C ARG A 44 1.82 -9.10 -19.68
N ASP A 45 2.89 -8.35 -19.96
CA ASP A 45 3.95 -8.14 -18.99
C ASP A 45 3.57 -7.03 -18.01
N PRO A 46 3.56 -7.30 -16.69
CA PRO A 46 3.45 -6.26 -15.67
C PRO A 46 4.50 -5.17 -15.91
N LEU A 47 4.22 -3.93 -15.49
CA LEU A 47 5.19 -2.84 -15.61
C LEU A 47 6.56 -3.26 -15.02
N PRO A 48 7.70 -2.96 -15.69
CA PRO A 48 8.91 -3.76 -15.53
C PRO A 48 9.53 -3.77 -14.14
N ARG A 49 9.27 -2.78 -13.28
CA ARG A 49 9.83 -2.69 -11.92
C ARG A 49 8.91 -1.92 -10.97
N THR A 50 8.39 -2.62 -9.96
CA THR A 50 7.67 -1.98 -8.84
C THR A 50 8.58 -1.63 -7.66
N ARG A 51 9.83 -2.13 -7.70
CA ARG A 51 10.86 -1.90 -6.70
C ARG A 51 12.13 -1.30 -7.30
N SER A 52 12.86 -0.51 -6.51
CA SER A 52 14.24 -0.11 -6.81
C SER A 52 15.19 -1.31 -6.68
N ALA A 53 16.46 -1.12 -7.03
CA ALA A 53 17.49 -2.16 -6.86
C ALA A 53 17.66 -2.59 -5.38
N GLU A 54 17.32 -1.69 -4.45
CA GLU A 54 17.36 -1.90 -3.00
C GLU A 54 16.04 -2.45 -2.45
N GLY A 55 15.12 -2.91 -3.31
CA GLY A 55 13.84 -3.48 -2.88
C GLY A 55 12.80 -2.45 -2.42
N ARG A 56 13.07 -1.14 -2.54
CA ARG A 56 12.14 -0.10 -2.12
C ARG A 56 10.99 0.04 -3.12
N TRP A 57 9.75 0.16 -2.65
CA TRP A 57 8.62 0.47 -3.52
C TRP A 57 8.81 1.78 -4.29
N ILE A 58 8.64 1.74 -5.61
CA ILE A 58 8.76 2.90 -6.50
C ILE A 58 7.46 3.25 -7.24
N GLY A 59 6.48 2.36 -7.25
CA GLY A 59 5.22 2.54 -7.96
C GLY A 59 4.82 1.26 -8.69
N GLY A 60 3.77 1.34 -9.49
CA GLY A 60 3.23 0.20 -10.23
C GLY A 60 1.99 0.57 -11.02
N SER A 61 1.43 -0.42 -11.68
CA SER A 61 0.10 -0.31 -12.28
C SER A 61 -0.99 -0.31 -11.22
N VAL A 62 -2.22 0.03 -11.58
CA VAL A 62 -3.37 -0.04 -10.66
C VAL A 62 -3.50 -1.44 -10.05
N THR A 63 -3.43 -2.49 -10.88
CA THR A 63 -3.48 -3.88 -10.39
C THR A 63 -2.38 -4.18 -9.37
N GLN A 64 -1.13 -3.78 -9.66
CA GLN A 64 0.00 -3.99 -8.73
C GLN A 64 -0.15 -3.22 -7.41
N TRP A 65 -0.74 -2.03 -7.45
CA TRP A 65 -1.08 -1.28 -6.23
C TRP A 65 -2.16 -1.99 -5.42
N VAL A 66 -3.20 -2.52 -6.08
CA VAL A 66 -4.29 -3.25 -5.41
C VAL A 66 -3.76 -4.50 -4.71
N GLU A 67 -2.94 -5.30 -5.40
CA GLU A 67 -2.31 -6.50 -4.85
C GLU A 67 -1.46 -6.18 -3.61
N GLU A 68 -0.56 -5.19 -3.73
CA GLU A 68 0.36 -4.82 -2.66
C GLU A 68 -0.37 -4.30 -1.42
N LEU A 69 -1.40 -3.47 -1.59
CA LEU A 69 -2.16 -2.89 -0.47
C LEU A 69 -3.09 -3.91 0.18
N THR A 70 -3.71 -4.80 -0.62
CA THR A 70 -4.55 -5.88 -0.10
C THR A 70 -3.71 -6.81 0.78
N TYR A 71 -2.54 -7.23 0.29
CA TYR A 71 -1.58 -8.03 1.05
C TYR A 71 -1.18 -7.36 2.38
N ALA A 72 -0.99 -6.04 2.39
CA ALA A 72 -0.66 -5.33 3.63
C ALA A 72 -1.80 -5.35 4.65
N VAL A 73 -3.05 -5.29 4.20
CA VAL A 73 -4.21 -5.36 5.10
C VAL A 73 -4.37 -6.78 5.63
N THR A 74 -4.35 -7.79 4.77
CA THR A 74 -4.63 -9.18 5.15
C THR A 74 -3.50 -9.80 5.96
N GLU A 75 -2.25 -9.64 5.50
CA GLU A 75 -1.09 -10.32 6.12
C GLU A 75 -0.39 -9.47 7.18
N HIS A 76 -0.49 -8.14 7.09
CA HIS A 76 0.26 -7.23 7.97
C HIS A 76 -0.63 -6.33 8.82
N ARG A 77 -1.95 -6.50 8.79
CA ARG A 77 -2.93 -5.76 9.60
C ARG A 77 -2.79 -4.24 9.43
N ALA A 78 -2.48 -3.79 8.22
CA ALA A 78 -2.49 -2.36 7.89
C ALA A 78 -3.89 -1.78 8.16
N GLY A 79 -3.95 -0.70 8.95
CA GLY A 79 -5.21 -0.05 9.32
C GLY A 79 -5.64 1.04 8.35
N ALA A 80 -4.68 1.73 7.72
CA ALA A 80 -4.94 2.72 6.69
C ALA A 80 -3.69 3.01 5.84
N PHE A 81 -3.91 3.66 4.70
CA PHE A 81 -2.86 4.16 3.83
C PHE A 81 -3.07 5.64 3.55
N VAL A 82 -1.99 6.41 3.60
CA VAL A 82 -1.94 7.80 3.17
C VAL A 82 -1.03 7.86 1.95
N TYR A 83 -1.59 8.22 0.80
CA TYR A 83 -0.80 8.48 -0.39
C TYR A 83 -0.13 9.84 -0.27
N LEU A 84 1.19 9.88 -0.45
CA LEU A 84 1.98 11.10 -0.38
C LEU A 84 2.87 11.26 -1.62
N THR A 85 3.16 12.51 -1.96
CA THR A 85 4.27 12.84 -2.86
C THR A 85 5.58 12.93 -2.12
N ARG A 86 6.65 12.51 -2.80
CA ARG A 86 7.99 12.71 -2.27
C ARG A 86 8.32 14.21 -2.34
N PRO A 87 9.25 14.69 -1.50
CA PRO A 87 9.70 16.07 -1.60
C PRO A 87 10.16 16.40 -3.03
N GLY A 88 9.56 17.44 -3.61
CA GLY A 88 9.84 17.88 -4.99
C GLY A 88 8.91 17.32 -6.06
N ASP A 89 8.06 16.33 -5.75
CA ASP A 89 7.07 15.81 -6.69
C ASP A 89 5.75 16.60 -6.62
N ILE A 90 5.07 16.76 -7.75
CA ILE A 90 3.72 17.33 -7.86
C ILE A 90 2.72 16.19 -7.97
N ILE A 91 1.64 16.23 -7.18
CA ILE A 91 0.49 15.34 -7.37
C ILE A 91 -0.28 15.85 -8.59
N SER A 92 -0.34 15.06 -9.66
CA SER A 92 -1.24 15.34 -10.78
C SER A 92 -2.68 14.92 -10.46
N ASP A 93 -3.66 15.61 -11.05
CA ASP A 93 -5.08 15.22 -10.95
C ASP A 93 -5.29 13.76 -11.39
N ASP A 94 -4.62 13.35 -12.47
CA ASP A 94 -4.55 11.96 -12.94
C ASP A 94 -4.14 10.94 -11.85
N THR A 95 -3.22 11.33 -10.96
CA THR A 95 -2.75 10.47 -9.87
C THR A 95 -3.79 10.42 -8.75
N VAL A 96 -4.41 11.55 -8.43
CA VAL A 96 -5.54 11.62 -7.47
C VAL A 96 -6.69 10.76 -7.96
N ASP A 97 -7.07 10.89 -9.23
CA ASP A 97 -8.18 10.15 -9.83
C ASP A 97 -7.93 8.65 -9.80
N ARG A 98 -6.73 8.20 -10.22
CA ARG A 98 -6.38 6.78 -10.15
C ARG A 98 -6.36 6.26 -8.72
N TRP A 99 -5.82 7.02 -7.77
CA TRP A 99 -5.83 6.62 -6.36
C TRP A 99 -7.27 6.50 -5.82
N ALA A 100 -8.06 7.56 -5.99
CA ALA A 100 -9.38 7.68 -5.38
C ALA A 100 -10.45 6.79 -6.04
N PHE A 101 -10.41 6.65 -7.37
CA PHE A 101 -11.47 6.01 -8.13
C PHE A 101 -11.09 4.65 -8.71
N GLU A 102 -9.80 4.32 -8.83
CA GLU A 102 -9.37 3.00 -9.34
C GLU A 102 -8.78 2.13 -8.22
N VAL A 103 -7.74 2.60 -7.51
CA VAL A 103 -7.03 1.81 -6.49
C VAL A 103 -7.86 1.60 -5.23
N VAL A 104 -8.34 2.68 -4.60
CA VAL A 104 -9.05 2.58 -3.30
C VAL A 104 -10.31 1.69 -3.37
N PRO A 105 -11.18 1.82 -4.39
CA PRO A 105 -12.35 0.94 -4.49
C PRO A 105 -11.98 -0.52 -4.73
N ALA A 106 -11.01 -0.78 -5.61
CA ALA A 106 -10.57 -2.15 -5.90
C ALA A 106 -9.91 -2.84 -4.69
N VAL A 107 -9.14 -2.11 -3.88
CA VAL A 107 -8.61 -2.63 -2.60
C VAL A 107 -9.74 -2.98 -1.65
N ARG A 108 -10.74 -2.10 -1.50
CA ARG A 108 -11.91 -2.37 -0.64
C ARG A 108 -12.68 -3.60 -1.09
N GLU A 109 -12.88 -3.74 -2.40
CA GLU A 109 -13.54 -4.91 -2.99
C GLU A 109 -12.74 -6.19 -2.73
N ALA A 110 -11.42 -6.17 -2.97
CA ALA A 110 -10.57 -7.33 -2.73
C ALA A 110 -10.59 -7.75 -1.25
N ILE A 111 -10.46 -6.81 -0.31
CA ILE A 111 -10.51 -7.11 1.13
C ILE A 111 -11.87 -7.68 1.55
N ALA A 112 -12.97 -7.24 0.95
CA ALA A 112 -14.30 -7.75 1.27
C ALA A 112 -14.53 -9.22 0.82
N GLN A 113 -13.65 -9.75 -0.03
CA GLN A 113 -13.69 -11.14 -0.51
C GLN A 113 -12.81 -12.10 0.31
N HIS A 114 -12.03 -11.57 1.27
CA HIS A 114 -11.17 -12.34 2.19
C HIS A 114 -11.86 -12.57 3.54
#